data_AF-A0A2I0T9R5-F1
#
_entry.id   AF-A0A2I0T9R5-F1
#
_cell.length_a   1.000
_cell.length_b   1.000
_cell.length_c   1.000
_cell.angle_alpha   90.00
_cell.angle_beta   90.00
_cell.angle_gamma   90.00
#
_symmetry.space_group_name_H-M   'P 1'
#
loop_
_entity.id
_entity.type
_entity.pdbx_description
1 polymer ?
#
loop_
_entity_poly.entity_id
_entity_poly.type
_entity_poly.pdbx_seq_one_letter_code
_entity_poly.pdbx_strand_id
1 'polypeptide(L)'
;MEDSVLLFQVEHVRRYFMGSTHSVAVIVAHSPFVFAFHLPGRRDYETKPPKLRLLAEVRAYPHRNDLNWKAEPEAPIDYCYVRPNHIPTINSMCHEFFWPGIDLSECLQYPDFSVVVLYKKVIIAFGFMVPDVKYNEAYISFLLVHPEWRRAGIATFMIYHLIQVD
;
A
#
# COMPACT_ATOMS: atom_id res chain seq x y z
N MET A 1 -10.62 -33.00 26.98
CA MET A 1 -9.37 -33.26 26.24
C MET A 1 -9.37 -32.38 24.99
N GLU A 2 -9.68 -31.09 25.14
CA GLU A 2 -9.79 -30.14 24.01
C GLU A 2 -9.20 -28.75 24.36
N ASP A 3 -8.98 -28.44 25.65
CA ASP A 3 -8.37 -27.18 26.08
C ASP A 3 -6.83 -27.13 25.99
N SER A 4 -6.17 -28.21 25.57
CA SER A 4 -4.70 -28.32 25.55
C SER A 4 -4.05 -27.83 24.24
N VAL A 5 -4.83 -27.64 23.17
CA VAL A 5 -4.31 -27.33 21.82
C VAL A 5 -4.22 -25.81 21.58
N LEU A 6 -5.19 -25.05 22.10
CA LEU A 6 -5.19 -23.58 21.98
C LEU A 6 -4.08 -22.91 22.80
N LEU A 7 -3.70 -23.48 23.95
CA LEU A 7 -2.55 -23.03 24.73
C LEU A 7 -1.20 -23.34 24.04
N PHE A 8 -1.13 -24.39 23.22
CA PHE A 8 0.09 -24.76 22.51
C PHE A 8 0.39 -23.85 21.31
N GLN A 9 -0.64 -23.24 20.71
CA GLN A 9 -0.48 -22.37 19.55
C GLN A 9 -0.12 -20.92 19.94
N VAL A 10 -0.60 -20.46 21.11
CA VAL A 10 -0.22 -19.15 21.67
C VAL A 10 1.16 -19.18 22.33
N GLU A 11 1.58 -20.31 22.91
CA GLU A 11 2.94 -20.46 23.43
C GLU A 11 4.03 -20.57 22.35
N HIS A 12 3.72 -21.04 21.13
CA HIS A 12 4.72 -21.14 20.07
C HIS A 12 5.14 -19.78 19.51
N VAL A 13 4.20 -18.83 19.45
CA VAL A 13 4.47 -17.44 19.06
C VAL A 13 5.21 -16.69 20.18
N ARG A 14 4.93 -16.99 21.45
CA ARG A 14 5.65 -16.42 22.59
C ARG A 14 7.07 -16.98 22.79
N ARG A 15 7.31 -18.26 22.52
CA ARG A 15 8.66 -18.87 22.66
C ARG A 15 9.68 -18.34 21.65
N TYR A 16 9.23 -17.80 20.51
CA TYR A 16 10.14 -17.14 19.55
C TYR A 16 10.51 -15.70 19.92
N PHE A 17 9.81 -15.08 20.87
CA PHE A 17 9.98 -13.65 21.21
C PHE A 17 10.72 -13.38 22.54
N MET A 18 11.04 -14.39 23.34
CA MET A 18 11.80 -14.21 24.59
C MET A 18 13.06 -15.08 24.63
N GLY A 19 14.13 -14.50 24.09
CA GLY A 19 15.53 -14.63 24.51
C GLY A 19 16.10 -16.02 24.80
N SER A 20 16.95 -16.51 23.90
CA SER A 20 18.25 -17.08 24.28
C SER A 20 19.22 -17.03 23.09
N THR A 21 20.31 -16.33 23.34
CA THR A 21 21.49 -16.12 22.52
C THR A 21 22.06 -17.43 21.98
N HIS A 22 21.77 -17.77 20.73
CA HIS A 22 22.68 -18.51 19.84
C HIS A 22 22.46 -18.00 18.42
N SER A 23 23.57 -17.72 17.74
CA SER A 23 23.68 -17.05 16.45
C SER A 23 22.67 -17.55 15.43
N VAL A 24 21.57 -16.83 15.23
CA VAL A 24 20.65 -17.08 14.14
C VAL A 24 21.15 -16.31 12.93
N ALA A 25 22.11 -16.91 12.22
CA ALA A 25 22.30 -16.61 10.81
C ALA A 25 21.09 -17.21 10.06
N VAL A 26 19.94 -16.52 10.08
CA VAL A 26 18.87 -16.82 9.14
C VAL A 26 19.35 -16.32 7.79
N ILE A 27 19.99 -17.24 7.08
CA ILE A 27 20.05 -17.40 5.63
C ILE A 27 19.33 -16.28 4.88
N VAL A 28 20.05 -15.15 4.72
CA VAL A 28 19.89 -14.23 3.60
C VAL A 28 20.56 -14.94 2.41
N ALA A 29 19.94 -16.01 1.91
CA ALA A 29 20.45 -16.72 0.74
C ALA A 29 20.11 -15.92 -0.52
N HIS A 30 21.10 -15.16 -0.98
CA HIS A 30 21.48 -15.06 -2.38
C HIS A 30 20.35 -15.06 -3.41
N SER A 31 19.53 -14.01 -3.42
CA SER A 31 19.02 -13.51 -4.70
C SER A 31 19.85 -12.29 -5.10
N PRO A 32 20.46 -12.27 -6.31
CA PRO A 32 21.18 -11.10 -6.81
C PRO A 32 20.26 -9.89 -7.08
N PHE A 33 18.95 -10.01 -6.81
CA PHE A 33 17.95 -8.95 -6.95
C PHE A 33 17.71 -8.11 -5.67
N VAL A 34 18.38 -8.42 -4.56
CA VAL A 34 18.18 -7.73 -3.27
C VAL A 34 18.73 -6.28 -3.25
N PHE A 35 19.24 -5.77 -4.37
CA PHE A 35 19.77 -4.39 -4.46
C PHE A 35 19.19 -3.52 -5.58
N ALA A 36 18.18 -3.96 -6.35
CA ALA A 36 17.59 -3.10 -7.36
C ALA A 36 16.19 -3.58 -7.82
N PHE A 37 15.10 -3.13 -7.19
CA PHE A 37 13.83 -2.83 -7.88
C PHE A 37 12.87 -2.00 -7.00
N HIS A 38 13.12 -0.69 -7.00
CA HIS A 38 12.20 0.44 -6.93
C HIS A 38 10.81 0.35 -6.21
N LEU A 39 10.64 1.15 -5.14
CA LEU A 39 9.66 2.27 -5.09
C LEU A 39 10.20 3.56 -4.41
N PRO A 40 11.40 4.10 -4.76
CA PRO A 40 11.71 5.50 -4.51
C PRO A 40 10.93 6.39 -5.49
N GLY A 41 9.71 6.77 -5.09
CA GLY A 41 9.01 7.95 -5.63
C GLY A 41 8.61 7.87 -7.10
N ARG A 42 7.95 6.78 -7.54
CA ARG A 42 7.22 6.84 -8.82
C ARG A 42 6.16 7.94 -8.67
N ARG A 43 6.39 9.03 -9.39
CA ARG A 43 5.51 10.18 -9.49
C ARG A 43 4.78 10.13 -10.81
N ASP A 44 3.49 9.90 -10.75
CA ASP A 44 2.63 9.88 -11.91
C ASP A 44 1.97 11.26 -12.10
N TYR A 45 2.32 11.92 -13.19
CA TYR A 45 1.75 13.22 -13.59
C TYR A 45 0.70 13.07 -14.71
N GLU A 46 0.53 11.86 -15.25
CA GLU A 46 -0.31 11.60 -16.41
C GLU A 46 -1.72 11.18 -15.99
N THR A 47 -1.82 10.44 -14.90
CA THR A 47 -3.10 9.93 -14.40
C THR A 47 -4.00 11.06 -13.87
N LYS A 48 -5.11 11.29 -14.57
CA LYS A 48 -6.13 12.30 -14.24
C LYS A 48 -7.50 11.67 -13.97
N PRO A 49 -7.80 11.28 -12.71
CA PRO A 49 -9.11 10.77 -12.35
C PRO A 49 -10.23 11.80 -12.60
N PRO A 50 -11.48 11.35 -12.76
CA PRO A 50 -12.61 12.23 -13.08
C PRO A 50 -12.76 13.43 -12.13
N LYS A 51 -12.55 13.23 -10.83
CA LYS A 51 -12.62 14.31 -9.83
C LYS A 51 -11.59 15.42 -10.07
N LEU A 52 -10.35 15.07 -10.44
CA LEU A 52 -9.32 16.08 -10.73
C LEU A 52 -9.61 16.84 -12.03
N ARG A 53 -10.14 16.14 -13.05
CA ARG A 53 -10.56 16.77 -14.32
C ARG A 53 -11.66 17.79 -14.09
N LEU A 54 -12.70 17.41 -13.35
CA LEU A 54 -13.80 18.31 -13.00
C LEU A 54 -13.28 19.53 -12.21
N LEU A 55 -12.40 19.31 -11.23
CA LEU A 55 -11.82 20.40 -10.45
C LEU A 55 -11.01 21.37 -11.33
N ALA A 56 -10.26 20.86 -12.30
CA ALA A 56 -9.52 21.68 -13.25
C ALA A 56 -10.46 22.52 -14.12
N GLU A 57 -11.55 21.93 -14.62
CA GLU A 57 -12.58 22.63 -15.41
C GLU A 57 -13.25 23.74 -14.58
N VAL A 58 -13.65 23.46 -13.34
CA VAL A 58 -14.26 24.44 -12.44
C VAL A 58 -13.31 25.60 -12.14
N ARG A 59 -12.01 25.33 -11.97
CA ARG A 59 -10.99 26.38 -11.74
C ARG A 59 -10.74 27.24 -12.98
N ALA A 60 -10.80 26.65 -14.17
CA ALA A 60 -10.58 27.34 -15.43
C ALA A 60 -11.79 28.21 -15.83
N TYR A 61 -13.01 27.80 -15.46
CA TYR A 61 -14.24 28.44 -15.91
C TYR A 61 -14.35 29.97 -15.64
N PRO A 62 -13.99 30.50 -14.45
CA PRO A 62 -14.00 31.94 -14.20
C PRO A 62 -12.99 32.73 -15.07
N HIS A 63 -11.91 32.07 -15.48
CA HIS A 63 -10.79 32.67 -16.20
C HIS A 63 -10.86 32.45 -17.71
N ARG A 64 -11.98 31.94 -18.24
CA ARG A 64 -12.16 31.60 -19.67
C ARG A 64 -11.95 32.76 -20.65
N ASN A 65 -12.02 34.01 -20.17
CA ASN A 65 -11.83 35.23 -20.97
C ASN A 65 -10.45 35.90 -20.72
N ASP A 66 -9.65 35.38 -19.79
CA ASP A 66 -8.32 35.91 -19.47
C ASP A 66 -7.24 35.16 -20.25
N LEU A 67 -6.66 35.84 -21.24
CA LEU A 67 -5.61 35.27 -22.11
C LEU A 67 -4.27 35.06 -21.39
N ASN A 68 -4.04 35.72 -20.26
CA ASN A 68 -2.80 35.62 -19.48
C ASN A 68 -2.89 34.59 -18.37
N TRP A 69 -4.08 34.03 -18.12
CA TRP A 69 -4.28 33.07 -17.05
C TRP A 69 -3.58 31.75 -17.35
N LYS A 70 -2.86 31.23 -16.36
CA LYS A 70 -2.23 29.91 -16.39
C LYS A 70 -2.67 29.14 -15.16
N ALA A 71 -3.15 27.91 -15.37
CA ALA A 71 -3.46 27.01 -14.29
C ALA A 71 -2.21 26.68 -13.48
N GLU A 72 -2.38 26.48 -12.17
CA GLU A 72 -1.29 25.97 -11.34
C GLU A 72 -0.89 24.56 -11.77
N PRO A 73 0.41 24.20 -11.62
CA PRO A 73 0.87 22.85 -11.91
C PRO A 73 0.10 21.80 -11.10
N GLU A 74 -0.36 20.75 -11.77
CA GLU A 74 -0.99 19.61 -11.09
C GLU A 74 0.06 18.85 -10.26
N ALA A 75 -0.34 18.47 -9.05
CA ALA A 75 0.49 17.62 -8.20
C ALA A 75 0.49 16.17 -8.72
N PRO A 76 1.61 15.45 -8.55
CA PRO A 76 1.68 14.05 -8.95
C PRO A 76 0.89 13.14 -8.00
N ILE A 77 0.61 11.94 -8.49
CA ILE A 77 0.25 10.78 -7.69
C ILE A 77 1.53 10.03 -7.34
N ASP A 78 1.84 9.94 -6.05
CA ASP A 78 3.04 9.28 -5.53
C ASP A 78 2.71 7.84 -5.10
N TYR A 79 3.50 6.87 -5.55
CA TYR A 79 3.44 5.49 -5.10
C TYR A 79 4.63 5.21 -4.17
N CYS A 80 4.37 4.61 -3.01
CA CYS A 80 5.41 4.25 -2.05
C CYS A 80 5.01 3.05 -1.19
N TYR A 81 5.97 2.45 -0.49
CA TYR A 81 5.70 1.42 0.50
C TYR A 81 4.95 1.96 1.72
N VAL A 82 4.30 1.05 2.46
CA VAL A 82 3.66 1.37 3.74
C VAL A 82 4.67 1.93 4.74
N ARG A 83 4.21 2.89 5.55
CA ARG A 83 4.98 3.52 6.63
C ARG A 83 4.11 3.58 7.88
N PRO A 84 4.69 3.67 9.09
CA PRO A 84 3.91 3.80 10.32
C PRO A 84 2.90 4.95 10.28
N ASN A 85 3.26 6.08 9.67
CA ASN A 85 2.39 7.24 9.53
C ASN A 85 1.15 7.00 8.64
N HIS A 86 1.16 5.97 7.79
CA HIS A 86 0.04 5.63 6.91
C HIS A 86 -1.01 4.79 7.63
N ILE A 87 -0.62 3.99 8.64
CA ILE A 87 -1.46 2.98 9.28
C ILE A 87 -2.77 3.56 9.85
N PRO A 88 -2.78 4.68 10.60
CA PRO A 88 -4.03 5.20 11.15
C PRO A 88 -5.06 5.52 10.08
N THR A 89 -4.62 6.13 8.97
CA THR A 89 -5.47 6.48 7.83
C THR A 89 -5.94 5.24 7.08
N ILE A 90 -5.04 4.29 6.83
CA ILE A 90 -5.35 3.04 6.14
C ILE A 90 -6.38 2.24 6.94
N ASN A 91 -6.17 2.05 8.26
CA ASN A 91 -7.12 1.35 9.13
C ASN A 91 -8.49 2.05 9.15
N SER A 92 -8.50 3.39 9.15
CA SER A 92 -9.75 4.17 9.06
C SER A 92 -10.47 3.94 7.72
N MET A 93 -9.74 3.93 6.60
CA MET A 93 -10.30 3.58 5.29
C MET A 93 -10.81 2.14 5.25
N CYS A 94 -10.12 1.20 5.90
CA CYS A 94 -10.58 -0.18 5.97
C CYS A 94 -11.89 -0.31 6.75
N HIS A 95 -12.01 0.40 7.87
CA HIS A 95 -13.26 0.45 8.63
C HIS A 95 -14.42 1.03 7.78
N GLU A 96 -14.16 2.02 6.93
CA GLU A 96 -15.18 2.66 6.09
C GLU A 96 -15.59 1.83 4.87
N PHE A 97 -14.62 1.26 4.14
CA PHE A 97 -14.86 0.63 2.83
C PHE A 97 -14.90 -0.91 2.87
N PHE A 98 -14.41 -1.52 3.94
CA PHE A 98 -14.46 -2.97 4.16
C PHE A 98 -15.36 -3.31 5.36
N TRP A 99 -14.76 -3.69 6.50
CA TRP A 99 -15.46 -4.01 7.74
C TRP A 99 -14.67 -3.47 8.95
N PRO A 100 -15.35 -3.15 10.07
CA PRO A 100 -14.68 -2.67 11.27
C PRO A 100 -13.75 -3.74 11.87
N GLY A 101 -12.66 -3.29 12.52
CA GLY A 101 -11.73 -4.17 13.22
C GLY A 101 -10.56 -4.70 12.39
N ILE A 102 -10.41 -4.27 11.14
CA ILE A 102 -9.20 -4.53 10.34
C ILE A 102 -8.04 -3.70 10.90
N ASP A 103 -6.92 -4.35 11.20
CA ASP A 103 -5.65 -3.71 11.54
C ASP A 103 -4.54 -4.19 10.60
N LEU A 104 -3.93 -3.25 9.87
CA LEU A 104 -2.84 -3.53 8.92
C LEU A 104 -1.46 -3.15 9.47
N SER A 105 -1.34 -2.94 10.78
CA SER A 105 -0.06 -2.68 11.44
C SER A 105 0.97 -3.80 11.22
N GLU A 106 0.51 -5.05 11.09
CA GLU A 106 1.38 -6.22 10.82
C GLU A 106 2.12 -6.12 9.48
N CYS A 107 1.52 -5.45 8.49
CA CYS A 107 2.13 -5.24 7.18
C CYS A 107 3.40 -4.35 7.24
N LEU A 108 3.64 -3.64 8.34
CA LEU A 108 4.89 -2.89 8.55
C LEU A 108 6.12 -3.80 8.65
N GLN A 109 5.94 -5.09 8.97
CA GLN A 109 7.03 -6.06 9.02
C GLN A 109 7.52 -6.45 7.62
N TYR A 110 6.67 -6.27 6.61
CA TYR A 110 6.88 -6.70 5.24
C TYR A 110 6.50 -5.61 4.24
N PRO A 111 7.18 -4.44 4.27
CA PRO A 111 6.79 -3.27 3.49
C PRO A 111 6.89 -3.50 1.98
N ASP A 112 7.76 -4.40 1.52
CA ASP A 112 7.99 -4.67 0.10
C ASP A 112 6.75 -5.29 -0.58
N PHE A 113 5.90 -5.99 0.17
CA PHE A 113 4.63 -6.56 -0.30
C PHE A 113 3.44 -5.60 -0.14
N SER A 114 3.72 -4.31 -0.12
CA SER A 114 2.71 -3.26 0.02
C SER A 114 2.89 -2.16 -1.01
N VAL A 115 1.79 -1.49 -1.35
CA VAL A 115 1.81 -0.28 -2.15
C VAL A 115 0.80 0.70 -1.57
N VAL A 116 1.22 1.92 -1.29
CA VAL A 116 0.40 3.03 -0.81
C VAL A 116 0.49 4.15 -1.84
N VAL A 117 -0.66 4.70 -2.18
CA VAL A 117 -0.77 5.73 -3.21
C VAL A 117 -1.25 7.01 -2.57
N LEU A 118 -0.50 8.09 -2.79
CA LEU A 118 -0.78 9.40 -2.24
C LEU A 118 -1.04 10.42 -3.36
N TYR A 119 -1.96 11.32 -3.11
CA TYR A 119 -2.04 12.58 -3.82
C TYR A 119 -1.72 13.71 -2.85
N LYS A 120 -0.59 14.39 -3.09
CA LYS A 120 0.02 15.33 -2.13
C LYS A 120 0.33 14.66 -0.78
N LYS A 121 -0.58 14.78 0.19
CA LYS A 121 -0.47 14.19 1.53
C LYS A 121 -1.64 13.28 1.89
N VAL A 122 -2.58 13.09 0.96
CA VAL A 122 -3.80 12.31 1.18
C VAL A 122 -3.59 10.93 0.59
N ILE A 123 -3.86 9.88 1.37
CA ILE A 123 -3.86 8.50 0.87
C ILE A 123 -5.13 8.29 0.04
N ILE A 124 -4.96 7.89 -1.21
CA ILE A 124 -6.04 7.71 -2.18
C ILE A 124 -6.26 6.25 -2.56
N ALA A 125 -5.25 5.39 -2.34
CA ALA A 125 -5.34 3.97 -2.60
C ALA A 125 -4.25 3.22 -1.81
N PHE A 126 -4.45 1.92 -1.63
CA PHE A 126 -3.44 1.02 -1.10
C PHE A 126 -3.68 -0.43 -1.58
N GLY A 127 -2.63 -1.23 -1.51
CA GLY A 127 -2.63 -2.65 -1.81
C GLY A 127 -1.65 -3.39 -0.89
N PHE A 128 -2.04 -4.57 -0.42
CA PHE A 128 -1.21 -5.44 0.41
C PHE A 128 -1.28 -6.87 -0.11
N MET A 129 -0.13 -7.55 -0.11
CA MET A 129 0.02 -8.94 -0.48
C MET A 129 0.63 -9.72 0.69
N VAL A 130 0.19 -10.96 0.87
CA VAL A 130 0.74 -11.87 1.88
C VAL A 130 1.37 -13.05 1.13
N PRO A 131 2.70 -13.26 1.25
CA PRO A 131 3.35 -14.43 0.67
C PRO A 131 3.11 -15.67 1.54
N ASP A 132 2.56 -16.76 0.99
CA ASP A 132 2.48 -18.05 1.70
C ASP A 132 3.70 -18.92 1.41
N VAL A 133 4.51 -19.15 2.44
CA VAL A 133 5.77 -19.90 2.41
C VAL A 133 5.54 -21.40 2.12
N LYS A 134 4.33 -21.93 2.30
CA LYS A 134 4.07 -23.39 2.18
C LYS A 134 3.68 -23.84 0.78
N TYR A 135 3.13 -22.97 -0.05
CA TYR A 135 2.49 -23.39 -1.32
C TYR A 135 2.92 -22.57 -2.56
N ASN A 136 3.87 -21.63 -2.44
CA ASN A 136 4.25 -20.73 -3.55
C ASN A 136 3.03 -20.00 -4.14
N GLU A 137 2.09 -19.64 -3.25
CA GLU A 137 0.87 -18.92 -3.55
C GLU A 137 0.91 -17.59 -2.79
N ALA A 138 1.02 -16.49 -3.51
CA ALA A 138 0.88 -15.16 -2.95
C ALA A 138 -0.53 -14.64 -3.27
N TYR A 139 -1.26 -14.17 -2.26
CA TYR A 139 -2.57 -13.58 -2.44
C TYR A 139 -2.59 -12.11 -2.02
N ILE A 140 -3.33 -11.31 -2.77
CA ILE A 140 -3.57 -9.90 -2.45
C ILE A 140 -4.63 -9.85 -1.35
N SER A 141 -4.23 -9.48 -0.14
CA SER A 141 -5.10 -9.47 1.04
C SER A 141 -6.07 -8.29 1.03
N PHE A 142 -5.58 -7.10 0.69
CA PHE A 142 -6.38 -5.89 0.61
C PHE A 142 -5.99 -5.07 -0.60
N LEU A 143 -6.98 -4.60 -1.36
CA LEU A 143 -6.78 -3.70 -2.49
C LEU A 143 -7.92 -2.68 -2.53
N LEU A 144 -7.59 -1.41 -2.37
CA LEU A 144 -8.57 -0.33 -2.36
C LEU A 144 -8.08 0.85 -3.19
N VAL A 145 -8.95 1.34 -4.07
CA VAL A 145 -8.85 2.69 -4.63
C VAL A 145 -10.08 3.47 -4.19
N HIS A 146 -9.85 4.65 -3.59
CA HIS A 146 -10.91 5.53 -3.12
C HIS A 146 -11.91 5.77 -4.26
N PRO A 147 -13.24 5.70 -4.03
CA PRO A 147 -14.25 5.76 -5.09
C PRO A 147 -14.09 6.93 -6.06
N GLU A 148 -13.71 8.10 -5.55
CA GLU A 148 -13.50 9.31 -6.35
C GLU A 148 -12.24 9.30 -7.23
N TRP A 149 -11.33 8.36 -6.99
CA TRP A 149 -10.05 8.19 -7.69
C TRP A 149 -10.06 6.96 -8.63
N ARG A 150 -11.21 6.31 -8.80
CA ARG A 150 -11.38 5.16 -9.70
C ARG A 150 -11.38 5.60 -11.17
N ARG A 151 -11.32 4.61 -12.07
CA ARG A 151 -11.30 4.78 -13.54
C ARG A 151 -10.10 5.57 -14.06
N ALA A 152 -8.97 5.43 -13.37
CA ALA A 152 -7.73 6.14 -13.67
C ALA A 152 -6.51 5.19 -13.74
N GLY A 153 -6.71 3.86 -13.78
CA GLY A 153 -5.62 2.89 -13.91
C GLY A 153 -4.77 2.64 -12.65
N ILE A 154 -5.02 3.36 -11.55
CA ILE A 154 -4.27 3.24 -10.28
C ILE A 154 -4.24 1.79 -9.77
N ALA A 155 -5.39 1.10 -9.76
CA ALA A 155 -5.46 -0.30 -9.34
C ALA A 155 -4.64 -1.25 -10.23
N THR A 156 -4.67 -1.03 -11.54
CA THR A 156 -3.88 -1.82 -12.50
C THR A 156 -2.39 -1.69 -12.22
N PHE A 157 -1.93 -0.46 -11.97
CA PHE A 157 -0.53 -0.23 -11.59
C PHE A 157 -0.18 -0.92 -10.27
N MET A 158 -1.02 -0.79 -9.24
CA MET A 158 -0.78 -1.46 -7.95
C MET A 158 -0.68 -2.97 -8.10
N ILE A 159 -1.62 -3.60 -8.82
CA ILE A 159 -1.62 -5.05 -9.05
C ILE A 159 -0.36 -5.47 -9.82
N TYR A 160 -0.02 -4.75 -10.89
CA TYR A 160 1.19 -5.03 -11.67
C TYR A 160 2.44 -4.97 -10.79
N HIS A 161 2.54 -3.96 -9.94
CA HIS A 161 3.65 -3.83 -9.00
C HIS A 161 3.69 -5.00 -8.01
N LEU A 162 2.57 -5.34 -7.36
CA LEU A 162 2.53 -6.40 -6.36
C LEU A 162 2.88 -7.78 -6.93
N ILE A 163 2.42 -8.09 -8.15
CA ILE A 163 2.71 -9.38 -8.81
C ILE A 163 4.17 -9.45 -9.27
N GLN A 164 4.78 -8.33 -9.68
CA GLN A 164 6.17 -8.32 -10.12
C GLN A 164 7.20 -8.47 -9.00
N VAL A 165 6.79 -8.25 -7.74
CA VAL A 165 7.66 -8.35 -6.56
C VAL A 165 7.80 -9.79 -6.07
N ASP A 166 6.88 -10.69 -6.47
CA ASP A 166 6.93 -12.14 -6.22
C ASP A 166 7.90 -12.85 -7.20
#